data_AF-A8JG37-F1
#
_entry.id   AF-A8JG37-F1
#
_cell.length_a   1.000
_cell.length_b   1.000
_cell.length_c   1.000
_cell.angle_alpha   90.00
_cell.angle_beta   90.00
_cell.angle_gamma   90.00
#
_symmetry.space_group_name_H-M   'P 1'
#
loop_
_entity.id
_entity.type
_entity.pdbx_description
1 polymer ?
#
loop_
_entity_poly.entity_id
_entity_poly.type
_entity_poly.pdbx_seq_one_letter_code
_entity_poly.pdbx_strand_id
1 'polypeptide(L)'
;MSMVAGKMDAVSVNRVWEEHVKKEAKTLKLNDQFCITDPRKMDVLPEKPNRTVPTQNPDASTIAAATQTLHNLAAAKDVDKLPVDRYALPVTGNMEYGFFHRVQNQNTNPMFDHKHNVCDVTEYAQEYVKSNGGVGPYTTKLNH
;
A
#
# COMPACT_ATOMS: atom_id res chain seq x y z
N MET A 1 -7.80 -36.24 -57.07
CA MET A 1 -9.27 -36.02 -57.18
C MET A 1 -9.57 -34.64 -56.61
N SER A 2 -10.05 -33.74 -57.46
CA SER A 2 -10.36 -32.34 -57.13
C SER A 2 -11.65 -32.28 -56.32
N MET A 3 -11.59 -31.72 -55.10
CA MET A 3 -12.77 -31.48 -54.26
C MET A 3 -13.41 -30.17 -54.72
N VAL A 4 -14.46 -30.29 -55.52
CA VAL A 4 -15.29 -29.16 -55.97
C VAL A 4 -15.98 -28.54 -54.76
N ALA A 5 -15.69 -27.27 -54.48
CA ALA A 5 -16.47 -26.43 -53.58
C ALA A 5 -17.83 -26.10 -54.21
N GLY A 6 -18.70 -27.12 -54.27
CA GLY A 6 -20.11 -26.99 -54.64
C GLY A 6 -20.96 -26.95 -53.38
N LYS A 7 -21.97 -26.08 -53.35
CA LYS A 7 -22.98 -26.01 -52.28
C LYS A 7 -23.42 -27.42 -51.91
N MET A 8 -23.12 -27.87 -50.68
CA MET A 8 -23.49 -29.19 -50.19
C MET A 8 -25.01 -29.40 -50.36
N ASP A 9 -25.40 -30.59 -50.80
CA ASP A 9 -26.81 -30.98 -50.88
C ASP A 9 -27.47 -30.86 -49.51
N ALA A 10 -28.71 -30.38 -49.46
CA ALA A 10 -29.44 -30.13 -48.21
C ALA A 10 -29.53 -31.41 -47.33
N VAL A 11 -29.63 -32.58 -47.96
CA VAL A 11 -29.65 -33.87 -47.25
C VAL A 11 -28.30 -34.15 -46.58
N SER A 12 -27.20 -33.80 -47.23
CA SER A 12 -25.85 -33.99 -46.67
C SER A 12 -25.60 -33.05 -45.49
N VAL A 13 -26.08 -31.80 -45.55
CA VAL A 13 -26.00 -30.84 -44.44
C VAL A 13 -26.83 -31.33 -43.24
N ASN A 14 -28.04 -31.81 -43.48
CA ASN A 14 -28.90 -32.36 -42.42
C ASN A 14 -28.26 -33.59 -41.75
N ARG A 15 -27.58 -34.45 -42.52
CA ARG A 15 -26.89 -35.62 -41.96
C ARG A 15 -25.68 -35.23 -41.09
N VAL A 16 -24.93 -34.20 -41.49
CA VAL A 16 -23.84 -33.65 -40.65
C VAL A 16 -24.40 -33.06 -39.36
N TRP A 17 -25.51 -32.33 -39.45
CA TRP A 17 -26.18 -31.78 -38.28
C TRP A 17 -26.68 -32.87 -37.33
N GLU A 18 -27.30 -33.92 -37.86
CA GLU A 18 -27.78 -35.05 -37.07
C GLU A 18 -26.64 -35.75 -36.31
N GLU A 19 -25.48 -35.94 -36.96
CA GLU A 19 -24.29 -36.49 -36.30
C GLU A 19 -23.75 -35.56 -35.21
N HIS A 20 -23.81 -34.24 -35.42
CA HIS A 20 -23.44 -33.27 -34.38
C HIS A 20 -24.38 -33.35 -33.17
N VAL A 21 -25.69 -33.37 -33.40
CA VAL A 21 -26.70 -33.50 -32.33
C VAL A 21 -26.53 -34.83 -31.58
N LYS A 22 -26.26 -35.94 -32.29
CA LYS A 22 -25.98 -37.24 -31.65
C LYS A 22 -24.73 -37.22 -30.79
N LYS A 23 -23.67 -36.53 -31.23
CA LYS A 23 -22.42 -36.38 -30.44
C LYS A 23 -22.63 -35.52 -29.21
N GLU A 24 -23.35 -34.42 -29.34
CA GLU A 24 -23.67 -33.54 -28.22
C GLU A 24 -24.52 -34.28 -27.17
N ALA A 25 -25.59 -34.97 -27.59
CA ALA A 25 -26.45 -35.76 -26.70
C ALA A 25 -25.69 -36.89 -25.96
N LYS A 26 -24.63 -37.45 -26.55
CA LYS A 26 -23.76 -38.43 -25.88
C LYS A 26 -22.85 -37.81 -24.84
N THR A 27 -22.37 -36.60 -25.09
CA THR A 27 -21.33 -35.95 -24.26
C THR A 27 -21.94 -35.15 -23.11
N LEU A 28 -23.17 -34.66 -23.29
CA LEU A 28 -23.88 -33.79 -22.35
C LEU A 28 -24.78 -34.59 -21.39
N LYS A 29 -24.25 -35.68 -20.83
CA LYS A 29 -24.91 -36.34 -19.69
C LYS A 29 -24.55 -35.59 -18.42
N LEU A 30 -25.53 -34.87 -17.86
CA LEU A 30 -25.41 -34.33 -16.51
C LEU A 30 -25.11 -35.50 -15.55
N ASN A 31 -24.11 -35.34 -14.68
CA ASN A 31 -23.81 -36.34 -13.68
C ASN A 31 -24.83 -36.21 -12.55
N ASP A 32 -25.85 -37.08 -12.53
CA ASP A 32 -26.90 -37.08 -11.51
C ASP A 32 -26.39 -37.48 -10.11
N GLN A 33 -25.21 -38.07 -10.02
CA GLN A 33 -24.68 -38.64 -8.78
C GLN A 33 -23.91 -37.64 -7.92
N PHE A 34 -23.70 -36.39 -8.37
CA PHE A 34 -22.89 -35.33 -7.72
C PHE A 34 -21.56 -35.82 -7.11
N CYS A 35 -21.02 -36.93 -7.62
CA CYS A 35 -19.77 -37.50 -7.16
C CYS A 35 -18.78 -37.53 -8.32
N ILE A 36 -17.55 -37.17 -8.01
CA ILE A 36 -16.45 -37.29 -8.96
C ILE A 36 -16.10 -38.78 -9.00
N THR A 37 -16.40 -39.45 -10.12
CA THR A 37 -16.20 -40.90 -10.29
C THR A 37 -14.73 -41.31 -10.27
N ASP A 38 -13.82 -40.40 -10.64
CA ASP A 38 -12.37 -40.60 -10.59
C ASP A 38 -11.70 -39.49 -9.76
N PRO A 39 -11.20 -39.78 -8.55
CA PRO A 39 -10.56 -38.81 -7.67
C PRO A 39 -9.35 -38.11 -8.29
N ARG A 40 -8.73 -38.69 -9.33
CA ARG A 40 -7.58 -38.09 -10.03
C ARG A 40 -7.98 -36.97 -10.98
N LYS A 41 -9.27 -36.89 -11.34
CA LYS A 41 -9.86 -35.84 -12.17
C LYS A 41 -10.49 -34.72 -11.34
N MET A 42 -10.27 -34.73 -10.03
CA MET A 42 -10.70 -33.66 -9.15
C MET A 42 -9.75 -32.47 -9.30
N ASP A 43 -10.25 -31.34 -9.76
CA ASP A 43 -9.50 -30.10 -9.80
C ASP A 43 -9.22 -29.63 -8.37
N VAL A 44 -7.96 -29.67 -7.95
CA VAL A 44 -7.52 -29.14 -6.67
C VAL A 44 -7.39 -27.63 -6.80
N LEU A 45 -8.39 -26.90 -6.31
CA LEU A 45 -8.31 -25.44 -6.23
C LEU A 45 -7.29 -25.06 -5.15
N PRO A 46 -6.26 -24.27 -5.48
CA PRO A 46 -5.31 -23.80 -4.48
C PRO A 46 -6.03 -22.91 -3.46
N GLU A 47 -5.57 -22.97 -2.21
CA GLU A 47 -6.13 -22.13 -1.15
C GLU A 47 -5.97 -20.65 -1.50
N LYS A 48 -6.90 -19.81 -1.00
CA LYS A 48 -6.81 -18.36 -1.20
C LYS A 48 -5.46 -17.86 -0.67
N PRO A 49 -4.75 -16.96 -1.38
CA PRO A 49 -3.49 -16.39 -0.91
C PRO A 49 -3.58 -15.74 0.48
N ASN A 50 -4.77 -15.31 0.86
CA ASN A 50 -5.04 -14.65 2.14
C ASN A 50 -5.50 -15.64 3.23
N ARG A 51 -5.41 -16.95 3.02
CA ARG A 51 -5.73 -17.92 4.05
C ARG A 51 -4.59 -17.97 5.07
N THR A 52 -4.76 -17.26 6.17
CA THR A 52 -3.89 -17.37 7.35
C THR A 52 -4.35 -18.57 8.17
N VAL A 53 -3.47 -19.56 8.34
CA VAL A 53 -3.68 -20.63 9.32
C VAL A 53 -3.26 -20.06 10.67
N PRO A 54 -4.15 -20.03 11.69
CA PRO A 54 -3.76 -19.61 13.03
C PRO A 54 -2.66 -20.54 13.54
N THR A 55 -1.44 -20.03 13.66
CA THR A 55 -0.35 -20.76 14.30
C THR A 55 -0.65 -20.90 15.79
N GLN A 56 -0.24 -22.01 16.40
CA GLN A 56 -0.32 -22.18 17.85
C GLN A 56 0.39 -21.04 18.57
N ASN A 57 -0.17 -20.60 19.70
CA ASN A 57 0.48 -19.62 20.56
C ASN A 57 1.88 -20.13 20.92
N PRO A 58 2.93 -19.31 20.75
CA PRO A 58 4.29 -19.75 21.03
C PRO A 58 4.48 -20.07 22.51
N ASP A 59 5.31 -21.07 22.80
CA ASP A 59 5.66 -21.44 24.17
C ASP A 59 6.36 -20.30 24.90
N ALA A 60 6.22 -20.25 26.23
CA ALA A 60 6.82 -19.23 27.08
C ALA A 60 8.36 -19.14 26.92
N SER A 61 9.03 -20.26 26.65
CA SER A 61 10.47 -20.32 26.38
C SER A 61 10.85 -19.60 25.08
N THR A 62 10.04 -19.78 24.03
CA THR A 62 10.22 -19.13 22.73
C THR A 62 10.01 -17.63 22.85
N ILE A 63 9.00 -17.21 23.62
CA ILE A 63 8.74 -15.79 23.92
C ILE A 63 9.93 -15.18 24.67
N ALA A 64 10.47 -15.87 25.68
CA ALA A 64 11.62 -15.38 26.44
C ALA A 64 12.89 -15.25 25.57
N ALA A 65 13.16 -16.23 24.70
CA ALA A 65 14.30 -16.19 23.78
C ALA A 65 14.16 -15.06 22.74
N ALA A 66 12.96 -14.85 22.19
CA ALA A 66 12.67 -13.76 21.26
C ALA A 66 12.82 -12.39 21.94
N THR A 67 12.31 -12.26 23.17
CA THR A 67 12.45 -11.03 23.98
C THR A 67 13.92 -10.72 24.29
N GLN A 68 14.71 -11.74 24.64
CA GLN A 68 16.15 -11.56 24.86
C GLN A 68 16.88 -11.14 23.58
N THR A 69 16.49 -11.72 22.43
CA THR A 69 17.04 -11.35 21.12
C THR A 69 16.71 -9.91 20.76
N LEU A 70 15.46 -9.47 20.98
CA LEU A 70 15.05 -8.08 20.81
C LEU A 70 15.84 -7.14 21.74
N HIS A 71 16.03 -7.51 23.01
CA HIS A 71 16.79 -6.69 23.95
C HIS A 71 18.28 -6.58 23.54
N ASN A 72 18.85 -7.63 22.96
CA ASN A 72 20.23 -7.62 22.47
C ASN A 72 20.40 -6.78 21.19
N LEU A 73 19.42 -6.83 20.27
CA LEU A 73 19.44 -6.07 19.02
C LEU A 73 19.06 -4.59 19.23
N ALA A 74 18.11 -4.35 20.12
CA ALA A 74 17.68 -3.02 20.53
C ALA A 74 18.46 -2.52 21.76
N ALA A 75 19.69 -3.03 21.96
CA ALA A 75 20.50 -2.64 23.10
C ALA A 75 20.60 -1.11 23.17
N ALA A 76 20.32 -0.57 24.36
CA ALA A 76 20.11 0.86 24.60
C ALA A 76 21.30 1.79 24.24
N LYS A 77 22.40 1.23 23.74
CA LYS A 77 23.64 1.93 23.38
C LYS A 77 23.45 3.02 22.33
N ASP A 78 22.39 2.93 21.52
CA ASP A 78 22.10 3.92 20.50
C ASP A 78 20.80 4.69 20.73
N VAL A 79 20.08 4.45 21.84
CA VAL A 79 18.77 5.09 22.12
C VAL A 79 18.87 6.61 22.11
N ASP A 80 19.96 7.15 22.67
CA ASP A 80 20.18 8.59 22.76
C ASP A 80 20.76 9.21 21.48
N LYS A 81 21.18 8.39 20.51
CA LYS A 81 21.73 8.88 19.24
C LYS A 81 20.61 9.27 18.29
N LEU A 82 20.75 10.42 17.65
CA LEU A 82 19.88 10.83 16.57
C LEU A 82 19.98 9.82 15.40
N PRO A 83 18.91 9.63 14.62
CA PRO A 83 18.92 8.71 13.47
C PRO A 83 20.09 8.95 12.49
N VAL A 84 20.51 10.21 12.33
CA VAL A 84 21.64 10.62 11.48
C VAL A 84 22.99 10.14 12.00
N ASP A 85 23.13 9.98 13.31
CA ASP A 85 24.35 9.45 13.95
C ASP A 85 24.34 7.92 14.02
N ARG A 86 23.15 7.31 13.96
CA ARG A 86 22.97 5.86 14.04
C ARG A 86 23.12 5.18 12.67
N TYR A 87 22.63 5.81 11.61
CA TYR A 87 22.59 5.24 10.28
C TYR A 87 23.31 6.13 9.28
N ALA A 88 24.03 5.53 8.32
CA ALA A 88 24.66 6.29 7.24
C ALA A 88 23.65 6.88 6.25
N LEU A 89 22.49 6.22 6.09
CA LEU A 89 21.40 6.57 5.18
C LEU A 89 20.05 6.30 5.85
N PRO A 90 18.96 6.97 5.43
CA PRO A 90 17.63 6.72 5.96
C PRO A 90 17.20 5.28 5.64
N VAL A 91 16.77 4.55 6.67
CA VAL A 91 16.39 3.13 6.55
C VAL A 91 14.92 2.96 6.16
N THR A 92 14.07 3.93 6.51
CA THR A 92 12.63 3.90 6.25
C THR A 92 12.19 5.20 5.58
N GLY A 93 11.07 5.17 4.84
CA GLY A 93 10.56 6.37 4.15
C GLY A 93 10.26 7.53 5.11
N ASN A 94 9.83 7.24 6.34
CA ASN A 94 9.61 8.28 7.35
C ASN A 94 10.91 8.94 7.83
N MET A 95 12.05 8.24 7.73
CA MET A 95 13.36 8.79 8.10
C MET A 95 13.93 9.70 7.03
N GLU A 96 13.51 9.58 5.76
CA GLU A 96 14.02 10.44 4.68
C GLU A 96 13.77 11.91 4.95
N TYR A 97 12.63 12.22 5.57
CA TYR A 97 12.28 13.58 5.95
C TYR A 97 13.18 14.07 7.09
N GLY A 98 14.02 15.06 6.80
CA GLY A 98 14.90 15.67 7.79
C GLY A 98 16.17 14.87 8.10
N PHE A 99 16.42 13.73 7.46
CA PHE A 99 17.67 12.97 7.65
C PHE A 99 18.91 13.82 7.36
N PHE A 100 18.84 14.60 6.28
CA PHE A 100 19.93 15.45 5.82
C PHE A 100 19.88 16.86 6.40
N HIS A 101 19.26 17.07 7.56
CA HIS A 101 19.15 18.41 8.16
C HIS A 101 20.50 19.09 8.47
N ARG A 102 21.59 18.31 8.59
CA ARG A 102 22.95 18.82 8.82
C ARG A 102 23.66 19.22 7.53
N VAL A 103 23.16 18.77 6.38
CA VAL A 103 23.69 19.21 5.10
C VAL A 103 23.37 20.69 5.00
N GLN A 104 24.40 21.52 5.00
CA GLN A 104 24.21 22.95 4.80
C GLN A 104 23.59 23.14 3.42
N ASN A 105 22.34 23.57 3.41
CA ASN A 105 21.74 24.06 2.17
C ASN A 105 22.64 25.18 1.67
N GLN A 106 23.01 25.12 0.40
CA GLN A 106 23.70 26.24 -0.24
C GLN A 106 22.87 27.51 -0.01
N ASN A 107 23.56 28.66 0.15
CA ASN A 107 22.90 29.94 0.32
C ASN A 107 21.78 30.07 -0.71
N THR A 108 20.59 30.47 -0.25
CA THR A 108 19.44 30.68 -1.13
C THR A 108 19.84 31.62 -2.26
N ASN A 109 19.44 31.28 -3.48
CA ASN A 109 19.75 32.11 -4.63
C ASN A 109 19.17 33.53 -4.37
N PRO A 110 20.00 34.59 -4.43
CA PRO A 110 19.55 35.95 -4.12
C PRO A 110 18.41 36.41 -5.05
N MET A 111 18.28 35.82 -6.24
CA MET A 111 17.17 36.10 -7.16
C MET A 111 15.80 35.70 -6.60
N PHE A 112 15.74 34.73 -5.68
CA PHE A 112 14.50 34.21 -5.08
C PHE A 112 14.42 34.46 -3.57
N ASP A 113 15.37 35.21 -2.99
CA ASP A 113 15.38 35.53 -1.56
C ASP A 113 14.51 36.77 -1.29
N HIS A 114 13.19 36.58 -1.25
CA HIS A 114 12.20 37.63 -0.99
C HIS A 114 11.71 37.59 0.46
N LYS A 115 12.58 37.95 1.39
CA LYS A 115 12.21 38.04 2.81
C LYS A 115 11.24 39.19 3.05
N HIS A 116 10.19 38.92 3.80
CA HIS A 116 9.29 39.96 4.26
C HIS A 116 9.97 40.76 5.37
N ASN A 117 10.32 42.00 5.06
CA ASN A 117 10.80 42.95 6.05
C ASN A 117 9.62 43.67 6.70
N VAL A 118 9.84 44.09 7.94
CA VAL A 118 8.92 44.99 8.63
C VAL A 118 8.93 46.32 7.87
N CYS A 119 7.76 46.90 7.64
CA CYS A 119 7.58 48.23 7.06
C CYS A 119 7.06 49.21 8.12
N ASP A 120 7.16 50.51 7.85
CA ASP A 120 6.78 51.60 8.77
C ASP A 120 5.39 51.42 9.37
N VAL A 121 4.42 50.93 8.58
CA VAL A 121 3.06 50.67 9.06
C VAL A 121 3.03 49.54 10.09
N THR A 122 3.79 48.47 9.87
CA THR A 122 3.90 47.37 10.82
C THR A 122 4.72 47.74 12.05
N GLU A 123 5.73 48.61 11.92
CA GLU A 123 6.46 49.17 13.07
C GLU A 123 5.56 50.04 13.93
N TYR A 124 4.84 50.98 13.32
CA TYR A 124 3.86 51.81 14.00
C TYR A 124 2.79 50.97 14.72
N ALA A 125 2.26 49.94 14.06
CA ALA A 125 1.28 49.06 14.67
C ALA A 125 1.86 48.32 15.90
N GLN A 126 3.12 47.87 15.83
CA GLN A 126 3.79 47.24 16.96
C GLN A 126 4.03 48.23 18.10
N GLU A 127 4.47 49.45 17.81
CA GLU A 127 4.67 50.50 18.81
C GLU A 127 3.37 50.92 19.48
N TYR A 128 2.29 51.06 18.70
CA TYR A 128 0.96 51.37 19.21
C TYR A 128 0.43 50.30 20.17
N VAL A 129 0.63 49.02 19.85
CA VAL A 129 0.26 47.91 20.75
C VAL A 129 1.12 47.93 22.02
N LYS A 130 2.42 48.24 21.90
CA LYS A 130 3.32 48.37 23.04
C LYS A 130 2.93 49.54 23.96
N SER A 131 2.60 50.71 23.40
CA SER A 131 2.17 51.89 24.17
C SER A 131 0.84 51.66 24.89
N ASN A 132 -0.02 50.80 24.35
CA ASN A 132 -1.33 50.48 24.90
C ASN A 132 -1.31 49.26 25.86
N GLY A 133 -0.15 48.95 26.43
CA GLY A 133 -0.01 47.87 27.43
C GLY A 133 -0.18 46.47 26.85
N GLY A 134 0.16 46.27 25.56
CA GLY A 134 0.08 44.98 24.88
C GLY A 134 -1.32 44.62 24.37
N VAL A 135 -2.30 45.51 24.51
CA VAL A 135 -3.70 45.28 24.10
C VAL A 135 -3.95 46.01 22.78
N GLY A 136 -4.21 45.24 21.73
CA GLY A 136 -4.51 45.78 20.41
C GLY A 136 -5.88 46.46 20.33
N PRO A 137 -6.09 47.36 19.36
CA PRO A 137 -7.35 48.11 19.22
C PRO A 137 -8.56 47.21 18.92
N TYR A 138 -8.34 45.99 18.42
CA TYR A 138 -9.38 45.02 18.06
C TYR A 138 -9.54 43.89 19.08
N THR A 139 -8.76 43.88 20.16
CA THR A 139 -8.94 42.88 21.22
C THR A 139 -10.01 43.38 22.19
N THR A 140 -11.22 42.83 22.10
CA THR A 140 -12.27 43.05 23.10
C THR A 140 -11.78 42.52 24.44
N LYS A 141 -11.68 43.40 25.45
CA LYS A 141 -11.59 42.96 26.84
C LYS A 141 -12.90 42.25 27.19
N LEU A 142 -12.90 40.93 27.15
CA LEU A 142 -13.94 40.14 27.80
C LEU A 142 -13.81 40.42 29.29
N ASN A 143 -14.64 41.32 29.80
CA ASN A 143 -14.72 41.62 31.22
C ASN A 143 -15.12 40.33 31.95
N HIS A 144 -14.28 39.89 32.88
CA HIS A 144 -14.59 38.88 33.89
C HIS A 144 -14.75 39.57 35.24
#